data_AF-A0A7C4RBW1-F1
#
_entry.id   AF-A0A7C4RBW1-F1
#
_cell.length_a   1.000
_cell.length_b   1.000
_cell.length_c   1.000
_cell.angle_alpha   90.00
_cell.angle_beta   90.00
_cell.angle_gamma   90.00
#
_symmetry.space_group_name_H-M   'P 1'
#
loop_
_entity.id
_entity.type
_entity.pdbx_description
1 polymer ?
#
loop_
_entity_poly.entity_id
_entity_poly.type
_entity_poly.pdbx_seq_one_letter_code
_entity_poly.pdbx_strand_id
1 'polypeptide(L)'
;MRDKTVVVVTLLIGLLLAGIPIVSVKAWYYPDGTEDTLFETWGPRIDRILIKKYDGVDAMLTALQAGEIDITDWPLTKTWMDAFAQDPNIVVRGYGGEAGYYTMNFNHNPNEYLGNPPNPEYPNPVYPNPTSEVALRQAMSHCIDRVYLAGVIGEGLYDPIFTPIPAYMSDWIHPDIRYGGALEYLAYPPSLEEAAAKL
;
A
#
# COMPACT_ATOMS: atom_id res chain seq x y z
N MET A 1 -40.26 9.56 -55.05
CA MET A 1 -39.10 10.46 -54.92
C MET A 1 -38.87 10.68 -53.43
N ARG A 2 -37.80 10.16 -52.85
CA ARG A 2 -37.45 10.50 -51.46
C ARG A 2 -37.18 12.01 -51.40
N ASP A 3 -37.72 12.68 -50.39
CA ASP A 3 -37.51 14.11 -50.18
C ASP A 3 -36.00 14.37 -50.08
N LYS A 4 -35.50 15.25 -50.96
CA LYS A 4 -34.08 15.60 -51.04
C LYS A 4 -33.57 16.11 -49.68
N THR A 5 -34.46 16.70 -48.88
CA THR A 5 -34.22 17.15 -47.51
C THR A 5 -33.83 15.99 -46.59
N VAL A 6 -34.52 14.84 -46.69
CA VAL A 6 -34.23 13.65 -45.88
C VAL A 6 -32.86 13.07 -46.22
N VAL A 7 -32.50 13.03 -47.50
CA VAL A 7 -31.18 12.55 -47.94
C VAL A 7 -30.06 13.44 -47.42
N VAL A 8 -30.22 14.77 -47.50
CA VAL A 8 -29.22 15.73 -47.02
C VAL A 8 -29.05 15.66 -45.50
N VAL A 9 -30.14 15.61 -44.73
CA VAL A 9 -30.08 15.49 -43.27
C VAL A 9 -29.40 14.17 -42.86
N THR A 10 -29.69 13.07 -43.55
CA THR A 10 -29.07 11.77 -43.26
C THR A 10 -27.56 11.79 -43.55
N LEU A 11 -27.13 12.44 -44.64
CA LEU A 11 -25.71 12.63 -44.95
C LEU A 11 -24.99 13.53 -43.94
N LEU A 12 -25.63 14.60 -43.48
CA LEU A 12 -25.06 15.49 -42.47
C LEU A 12 -24.91 14.79 -41.12
N ILE A 13 -25.91 14.00 -40.70
CA ILE A 13 -25.81 13.16 -39.49
C ILE A 13 -24.70 12.12 -39.66
N GLY A 14 -24.61 11.47 -40.84
CA GLY A 14 -23.54 10.51 -41.13
C GLY A 14 -22.15 11.13 -41.09
N LEU A 15 -21.98 12.34 -41.61
CA LEU A 15 -20.72 13.11 -41.54
C LEU A 15 -20.41 13.57 -40.11
N LEU A 16 -21.41 13.97 -39.32
CA LEU A 16 -21.24 14.31 -37.91
C LEU A 16 -20.81 13.09 -37.09
N LEU A 17 -21.45 11.95 -37.29
CA LEU A 17 -21.10 10.69 -36.61
C LEU A 17 -19.73 10.15 -37.04
N ALA A 18 -19.36 10.31 -38.32
CA ALA A 18 -18.02 9.97 -38.81
C ALA A 18 -16.93 10.97 -38.38
N GLY A 19 -17.32 12.19 -38.02
CA GLY A 19 -16.44 13.27 -37.58
C GLY A 19 -16.18 13.32 -36.08
N ILE A 20 -16.88 12.51 -35.28
CA ILE A 20 -16.54 12.32 -33.85
C ILE A 20 -15.41 11.31 -33.82
N PRO A 21 -14.14 11.70 -33.54
CA PRO A 21 -13.09 10.73 -33.39
C PRO A 21 -13.40 9.91 -32.14
N ILE A 22 -13.84 8.66 -32.33
CA ILE A 22 -13.83 7.66 -31.27
C ILE A 22 -12.36 7.28 -31.08
N VAL A 23 -11.62 8.15 -30.39
CA VAL A 23 -10.25 7.85 -30.01
C VAL A 23 -10.35 6.89 -28.84
N SER A 24 -9.95 5.63 -29.07
CA SER A 24 -9.86 4.64 -28.01
C SER A 24 -9.12 5.24 -26.82
N VAL A 25 -9.69 5.08 -25.63
CA VAL A 25 -9.02 5.42 -24.38
C VAL A 25 -7.78 4.53 -24.29
N LYS A 26 -6.62 5.12 -24.02
CA LYS A 26 -5.41 4.37 -23.67
C LYS A 26 -5.24 4.53 -22.18
N ALA A 27 -5.53 3.47 -21.44
CA ALA A 27 -5.43 3.48 -20.00
C ALA A 27 -4.56 2.32 -19.56
N TRP A 28 -3.72 2.58 -18.56
CA TRP A 28 -2.97 1.53 -17.90
C TRP A 28 -3.92 0.48 -17.28
N TYR A 29 -5.10 0.91 -16.82
CA TYR A 29 -6.17 0.06 -16.27
C TYR A 29 -7.53 0.42 -16.88
N TYR A 30 -8.29 -0.58 -17.31
CA TYR A 30 -9.64 -0.44 -17.84
C TYR A 30 -10.72 -0.82 -16.81
N PRO A 31 -11.96 -0.31 -16.94
CA PRO A 31 -13.06 -0.65 -16.03
C PRO A 31 -13.43 -2.14 -15.99
N ASP A 32 -13.18 -2.88 -17.07
CA ASP A 32 -13.36 -4.34 -17.13
C ASP A 32 -12.22 -5.10 -16.45
N GLY A 33 -11.25 -4.37 -15.93
CA GLY A 33 -10.10 -4.86 -15.21
C GLY A 33 -8.92 -5.29 -16.07
N THR A 34 -8.98 -5.13 -17.39
CA THR A 34 -7.85 -5.35 -18.29
C THR A 34 -6.82 -4.23 -18.18
N GLU A 35 -5.61 -4.48 -18.68
CA GLU A 35 -4.45 -3.58 -18.56
C GLU A 35 -3.67 -3.52 -19.88
N ASP A 36 -3.04 -2.39 -20.16
CA ASP A 36 -2.10 -2.24 -21.27
C ASP A 36 -0.88 -1.36 -20.89
N THR A 37 0.07 -1.24 -21.81
CA THR A 37 1.28 -0.41 -21.63
C THR A 37 1.21 0.91 -22.43
N LEU A 38 0.02 1.23 -22.94
CA LEU A 38 -0.23 2.41 -23.72
C LEU A 38 -0.44 3.60 -22.78
N PHE A 39 -0.08 4.78 -23.26
CA PHE A 39 -0.32 6.03 -22.58
C PHE A 39 -0.78 7.10 -23.57
N GLU A 40 -1.45 8.10 -23.03
CA GLU A 40 -1.89 9.27 -23.79
C GLU A 40 -0.78 10.32 -23.81
N THR A 41 -0.49 10.88 -24.99
CA THR A 41 0.55 11.91 -25.17
C THR A 41 0.00 13.33 -25.05
N TRP A 42 -1.24 13.46 -24.57
CA TRP A 42 -1.97 14.71 -24.37
C TRP A 42 -2.43 14.80 -22.91
N GLY A 43 -2.96 15.97 -22.52
CA GLY A 43 -3.38 16.24 -21.14
C GLY A 43 -4.55 15.36 -20.67
N PRO A 44 -4.87 15.41 -19.36
CA PRO A 44 -5.96 14.63 -18.78
C PRO A 44 -7.28 14.84 -19.51
N ARG A 45 -8.07 13.77 -19.67
CA ARG A 45 -9.41 13.84 -20.28
C ARG A 45 -10.48 14.48 -19.38
N ILE A 46 -10.17 14.71 -18.10
CA ILE A 46 -11.08 15.30 -17.13
C ILE A 46 -10.84 16.80 -16.99
N ASP A 47 -11.92 17.57 -16.88
CA ASP A 47 -11.83 19.03 -16.74
C ASP A 47 -11.44 19.47 -15.32
N ARG A 48 -11.80 18.67 -14.30
CA ARG A 48 -11.70 19.04 -12.87
C ARG A 48 -11.47 17.80 -12.01
N ILE A 49 -10.76 18.01 -10.89
CA ILE A 49 -10.60 17.04 -9.81
C ILE A 49 -11.16 17.66 -8.53
N LEU A 50 -11.98 16.92 -7.80
CA LEU A 50 -12.43 17.30 -6.45
C LEU A 50 -11.74 16.41 -5.43
N ILE A 51 -10.97 17.00 -4.53
CA ILE A 51 -10.35 16.30 -3.41
C ILE A 51 -11.20 16.58 -2.17
N LYS A 52 -11.95 15.58 -1.71
CA LYS A 52 -12.79 15.65 -0.51
C LYS A 52 -12.08 14.99 0.67
N LYS A 53 -12.06 15.67 1.81
CA LYS A 53 -11.53 15.12 3.07
C LYS A 53 -12.68 14.56 3.89
N TYR A 54 -12.42 13.42 4.50
CA TYR A 54 -13.35 12.72 5.38
C TYR A 54 -12.73 12.60 6.77
N ASP A 55 -13.57 12.49 7.79
CA ASP A 55 -13.16 12.29 9.17
C ASP A 55 -12.86 10.80 9.43
N GLY A 56 -11.86 10.28 8.72
CA GLY A 56 -11.41 8.90 8.82
C GLY A 56 -11.69 8.03 7.58
N VAL A 57 -11.06 6.86 7.60
CA VAL A 57 -11.04 5.92 6.46
C VAL A 57 -12.42 5.32 6.20
N ASP A 58 -13.14 4.87 7.23
CA ASP A 58 -14.45 4.23 7.03
C ASP A 58 -15.48 5.16 6.38
N ALA A 59 -15.47 6.45 6.73
CA ALA A 59 -16.35 7.45 6.10
C ALA A 59 -16.00 7.66 4.62
N MET A 60 -14.70 7.65 4.28
CA MET A 60 -14.24 7.74 2.90
C MET A 60 -14.60 6.50 2.09
N LEU A 61 -14.40 5.30 2.63
CA LEU A 61 -14.70 4.03 1.97
C LEU A 61 -16.22 3.81 1.79
N THR A 62 -17.02 4.26 2.76
CA THR A 62 -18.49 4.31 2.63
C THR A 62 -18.91 5.26 1.50
N ALA A 63 -18.25 6.40 1.37
CA ALA A 63 -18.53 7.35 0.30
C ALA A 63 -18.12 6.82 -1.08
N LEU A 64 -17.04 6.05 -1.18
CA LEU A 64 -16.68 5.31 -2.41
C LEU A 64 -17.78 4.31 -2.78
N GLN A 65 -18.23 3.50 -1.81
CA GLN A 65 -19.30 2.52 -2.03
C GLN A 65 -20.63 3.18 -2.45
N ALA A 66 -20.90 4.38 -1.95
CA ALA A 66 -22.08 5.16 -2.31
C ALA A 66 -21.93 5.90 -3.67
N GLY A 67 -20.76 5.85 -4.31
CA GLY A 67 -20.48 6.58 -5.55
C GLY A 67 -20.36 8.10 -5.37
N GLU A 68 -20.06 8.59 -4.17
CA GLU A 68 -19.81 10.02 -3.92
C GLU A 68 -18.39 10.46 -4.33
N ILE A 69 -17.46 9.51 -4.37
CA ILE A 69 -16.09 9.67 -4.87
C ILE A 69 -15.77 8.53 -5.82
N ASP A 70 -14.89 8.78 -6.79
CA ASP A 70 -14.54 7.80 -7.82
C ASP A 70 -13.28 6.98 -7.47
N ILE A 71 -12.40 7.56 -6.64
CA ILE A 71 -11.08 7.00 -6.32
C ILE A 71 -10.76 7.27 -4.85
N THR A 72 -10.19 6.27 -4.18
CA THR A 72 -9.56 6.36 -2.86
C THR A 72 -8.23 5.61 -2.89
N ASP A 73 -7.41 5.85 -1.87
CA ASP A 73 -6.17 5.12 -1.65
C ASP A 73 -6.19 4.32 -0.33
N TRP A 74 -5.10 3.62 -0.03
CA TRP A 74 -4.78 2.95 1.22
C TRP A 74 -5.01 3.84 2.45
N PRO A 75 -5.37 3.27 3.63
CA PRO A 75 -5.51 1.84 3.93
C PRO A 75 -6.88 1.24 3.63
N LEU A 76 -6.88 -0.05 3.24
CA LEU A 76 -8.08 -0.90 3.24
C LEU A 76 -7.92 -2.01 4.28
N THR A 77 -8.98 -2.23 5.08
CA THR A 77 -9.08 -3.40 5.94
C THR A 77 -9.55 -4.62 5.15
N LYS A 78 -9.42 -5.83 5.72
CA LYS A 78 -9.94 -7.04 5.08
C LYS A 78 -11.44 -6.98 4.81
N THR A 79 -12.20 -6.39 5.74
CA THR A 79 -13.64 -6.17 5.58
C THR A 79 -13.97 -5.34 4.34
N TRP A 80 -13.26 -4.23 4.12
CA TRP A 80 -13.49 -3.37 2.95
C TRP A 80 -12.98 -4.01 1.65
N MET A 81 -11.83 -4.70 1.70
CA MET A 81 -11.33 -5.51 0.58
C MET A 81 -12.38 -6.53 0.13
N ASP A 82 -12.95 -7.28 1.06
CA ASP A 82 -13.95 -8.31 0.76
C ASP A 82 -15.26 -7.70 0.27
N ALA A 83 -15.70 -6.57 0.84
CA ALA A 83 -16.89 -5.87 0.39
C ALA A 83 -16.73 -5.34 -1.05
N PHE A 84 -15.61 -4.70 -1.37
CA PHE A 84 -15.35 -4.15 -2.70
C PHE A 84 -15.09 -5.24 -3.74
N ALA A 85 -14.51 -6.39 -3.37
CA ALA A 85 -14.35 -7.52 -4.27
C ALA A 85 -15.69 -8.10 -4.77
N GLN A 86 -16.79 -7.84 -4.07
CA GLN A 86 -18.14 -8.26 -4.47
C GLN A 86 -18.93 -7.16 -5.19
N ASP A 87 -18.42 -5.93 -5.23
CA ASP A 87 -19.08 -4.82 -5.90
C ASP A 87 -18.61 -4.73 -7.37
N PRO A 88 -19.49 -5.00 -8.36
CA PRO A 88 -19.10 -4.94 -9.77
C PRO A 88 -18.76 -3.52 -10.26
N ASN A 89 -19.03 -2.48 -9.47
CA ASN A 89 -18.71 -1.10 -9.80
C ASN A 89 -17.36 -0.64 -9.24
N ILE A 90 -16.74 -1.43 -8.36
CA ILE A 90 -15.48 -1.08 -7.70
C ILE A 90 -14.39 -2.03 -8.15
N VAL A 91 -13.28 -1.46 -8.59
CA VAL A 91 -12.12 -2.21 -9.06
C VAL A 91 -11.00 -2.02 -8.03
N VAL A 92 -10.72 -3.06 -7.24
CA VAL A 92 -9.60 -3.05 -6.28
C VAL A 92 -8.30 -3.38 -7.02
N ARG A 93 -7.27 -2.55 -6.86
CA ARG A 93 -5.95 -2.74 -7.48
C ARG A 93 -4.83 -2.50 -6.49
N GLY A 94 -3.80 -3.34 -6.58
CA GLY A 94 -2.51 -3.07 -5.94
C GLY A 94 -1.63 -2.29 -6.91
N TYR A 95 -0.93 -1.27 -6.42
CA TYR A 95 0.02 -0.46 -7.19
C TYR A 95 1.49 -0.82 -6.88
N GLY A 96 1.73 -2.06 -6.44
CA GLY A 96 3.02 -2.55 -5.95
C GLY A 96 3.07 -2.59 -4.42
N GLY A 97 4.27 -2.80 -3.88
CA GLY A 97 4.46 -2.78 -2.43
C GLY A 97 4.66 -1.37 -1.90
N GLU A 98 4.11 -1.12 -0.71
CA GLU A 98 4.31 0.12 0.02
C GLU A 98 5.75 0.20 0.54
N ALA A 99 6.39 1.38 0.49
CA ALA A 99 7.64 1.63 1.20
C ALA A 99 7.46 1.79 2.73
N GLY A 100 6.36 1.26 3.27
CA GLY A 100 6.01 1.27 4.69
C GLY A 100 6.29 -0.09 5.31
N TYR A 101 6.84 -0.10 6.52
CA TYR A 101 6.99 -1.31 7.31
C TYR A 101 7.01 -0.99 8.81
N TYR A 102 6.53 -1.94 9.61
CA TYR A 102 6.58 -1.82 11.06
C TYR A 102 7.95 -2.24 11.58
N THR A 103 8.53 -1.41 12.44
CA THR A 103 9.81 -1.69 13.09
C THR A 103 9.68 -1.58 14.60
N MET A 104 10.49 -2.37 15.30
CA MET A 104 10.79 -2.09 16.69
C MET A 104 11.94 -1.10 16.73
N ASN A 105 11.66 0.11 17.21
CA ASN A 105 12.67 1.14 17.33
C ASN A 105 13.16 1.21 18.78
N PHE A 106 14.48 1.11 18.94
CA PHE A 106 15.12 1.29 20.24
C PHE A 106 15.65 2.70 20.35
N ASN A 107 15.88 3.17 21.57
CA ASN A 107 16.43 4.50 21.75
C ASN A 107 17.83 4.58 21.11
N HIS A 108 17.92 5.27 19.98
CA HIS A 108 19.17 5.55 19.27
C HIS A 108 19.66 6.98 19.48
N ASN A 109 19.00 7.76 20.36
CA ASN A 109 19.41 9.13 20.66
C ASN A 109 20.63 9.10 21.60
N PRO A 110 21.80 9.63 21.18
CA PRO A 110 22.99 9.66 22.03
C PRO A 110 23.09 10.89 22.93
N ASN A 111 22.16 11.85 22.84
CA ASN A 111 22.18 13.07 23.65
C ASN A 111 21.91 12.74 25.12
N GLU A 112 22.55 13.45 26.05
CA GLU A 112 22.29 13.27 27.50
C GLU A 112 20.85 13.63 27.90
N TYR A 113 20.19 14.49 27.12
CA TYR A 113 18.84 14.99 27.37
C TYR A 113 17.95 14.84 26.14
N LEU A 114 16.65 14.62 26.38
CA LEU A 114 15.61 14.55 25.35
C LEU A 114 15.20 15.95 24.88
N GLY A 115 14.56 16.02 23.72
CA GLY A 115 14.07 17.26 23.11
C GLY A 115 15.01 17.85 22.05
N ASN A 116 14.50 18.84 21.31
CA ASN A 116 15.27 19.65 20.38
C ASN A 116 14.86 21.14 20.53
N PRO A 117 15.66 21.98 21.22
CA PRO A 117 16.98 21.68 21.79
C PRO A 117 16.91 20.71 23.00
N PRO A 118 18.01 20.04 23.37
CA PRO A 118 18.05 19.16 24.53
C PRO A 118 17.65 19.89 25.82
N ASN A 119 16.76 19.32 26.61
CA ASN A 119 16.25 19.91 27.86
C ASN A 119 16.75 19.13 29.09
N PRO A 120 17.57 19.74 29.96
CA PRO A 120 18.07 19.12 31.19
C PRO A 120 17.02 18.51 32.13
N GLU A 121 15.77 18.96 32.05
CA GLU A 121 14.64 18.40 32.82
C GLU A 121 14.25 16.98 32.38
N TYR A 122 14.60 16.61 31.14
CA TYR A 122 14.29 15.31 30.55
C TYR A 122 15.58 14.54 30.24
N PRO A 123 16.21 13.90 31.24
CA PRO A 123 17.38 13.05 31.01
C PRO A 123 17.03 11.92 30.03
N ASN A 124 17.90 11.73 29.05
CA ASN A 124 17.83 10.61 28.12
C ASN A 124 18.58 9.42 28.72
N PRO A 125 17.97 8.23 28.84
CA PRO A 125 18.70 7.03 29.24
C PRO A 125 19.60 6.56 28.11
N VAL A 126 20.76 7.20 27.96
CA VAL A 126 21.83 6.81 27.03
C VAL A 126 22.56 5.58 27.59
N TYR A 127 22.91 5.62 28.88
CA TYR A 127 23.52 4.49 29.60
C TYR A 127 23.33 4.62 31.12
N PRO A 128 23.04 3.53 31.86
CA PRO A 128 22.72 2.20 31.36
C PRO A 128 21.31 2.17 30.74
N ASN A 129 21.20 1.71 29.51
CA ASN A 129 19.93 1.45 28.84
C ASN A 129 19.88 -0.02 28.45
N PRO A 130 18.95 -0.83 28.97
CA PRO A 130 18.85 -2.24 28.58
C PRO A 130 18.78 -2.44 27.05
N THR A 131 18.14 -1.52 26.32
CA THR A 131 18.03 -1.62 24.86
C THR A 131 19.33 -1.31 24.11
N SER A 132 20.37 -0.80 24.79
CA SER A 132 21.72 -0.68 24.20
C SER A 132 22.41 -2.04 24.07
N GLU A 133 22.00 -3.03 24.85
CA GLU A 133 22.55 -4.39 24.78
C GLU A 133 22.07 -5.14 23.53
N VAL A 134 23.02 -5.59 22.71
CA VAL A 134 22.73 -6.35 21.47
C VAL A 134 21.95 -7.63 21.80
N ALA A 135 22.38 -8.32 22.85
CA ALA A 135 21.75 -9.53 23.37
C ALA A 135 20.24 -9.33 23.65
N LEU A 136 19.88 -8.25 24.33
CA LEU A 136 18.47 -7.95 24.61
C LEU A 136 17.68 -7.70 23.32
N ARG A 137 18.24 -6.96 22.36
CA ARG A 137 17.57 -6.72 21.06
C ARG A 137 17.36 -8.00 20.25
N GLN A 138 18.31 -8.93 20.31
CA GLN A 138 18.16 -10.25 19.71
C GLN A 138 17.11 -11.08 20.44
N ALA A 139 17.09 -11.07 21.78
CA ALA A 139 16.07 -11.74 22.59
C ALA A 139 14.67 -11.27 22.23
N MET A 140 14.45 -9.95 22.18
CA MET A 140 13.16 -9.36 21.79
C MET A 140 12.76 -9.74 20.36
N SER A 141 13.72 -9.87 19.44
CA SER A 141 13.42 -10.29 18.06
C SER A 141 12.86 -11.72 17.99
N HIS A 142 13.29 -12.62 18.88
CA HIS A 142 12.74 -13.96 19.04
C HIS A 142 11.37 -13.99 19.76
N CYS A 143 10.90 -12.87 20.32
CA CYS A 143 9.57 -12.77 20.91
C CYS A 143 8.50 -12.31 19.89
N ILE A 144 8.89 -12.03 18.64
CA ILE A 144 8.00 -11.50 17.60
C ILE A 144 7.74 -12.57 16.54
N ASP A 145 6.50 -13.05 16.49
CA ASP A 145 6.06 -13.91 15.41
C ASP A 145 5.52 -13.08 14.23
N ARG A 146 6.43 -12.77 13.30
CA ARG A 146 6.12 -11.98 12.10
C ARG A 146 5.12 -12.68 11.17
N VAL A 147 5.11 -14.01 11.12
CA VAL A 147 4.19 -14.78 10.29
C VAL A 147 2.79 -14.76 10.89
N TYR A 148 2.67 -14.90 12.21
CA TYR A 148 1.40 -14.72 12.92
C TYR A 148 0.86 -13.30 12.76
N LEU A 149 1.71 -12.27 12.91
CA LEU A 149 1.30 -10.88 12.72
C LEU A 149 0.78 -10.64 11.31
N ALA A 150 1.48 -11.10 10.28
CA ALA A 150 1.07 -10.93 8.89
C ALA A 150 -0.22 -11.71 8.56
N GLY A 151 -0.28 -12.98 8.94
CA GLY A 151 -1.38 -13.87 8.56
C GLY A 151 -2.63 -13.72 9.41
N VAL A 152 -2.50 -13.53 10.73
CA VAL A 152 -3.63 -13.50 11.67
C VAL A 152 -4.05 -12.08 11.97
N ILE A 153 -3.13 -11.22 12.41
CA ILE A 153 -3.47 -9.83 12.75
C ILE A 153 -3.67 -8.98 11.49
N GLY A 154 -2.85 -9.21 10.47
CA GLY A 154 -2.95 -8.57 9.16
C GLY A 154 -3.96 -9.20 8.22
N GLU A 155 -4.56 -10.33 8.59
CA GLU A 155 -5.53 -11.05 7.76
C GLU A 155 -5.01 -11.37 6.35
N GLY A 156 -3.69 -11.55 6.21
CA GLY A 156 -3.02 -11.80 4.93
C GLY A 156 -2.80 -10.57 4.04
N LEU A 157 -3.05 -9.37 4.54
CA LEU A 157 -2.81 -8.10 3.82
C LEU A 157 -1.40 -7.54 4.02
N TYR A 158 -0.58 -8.15 4.89
CA TYR A 158 0.82 -7.79 5.10
C TYR A 158 1.75 -8.93 4.71
N ASP A 159 2.95 -8.59 4.26
CA ASP A 159 4.04 -9.54 4.07
C ASP A 159 4.95 -9.59 5.31
N PRO A 160 5.36 -10.78 5.78
CA PRO A 160 6.38 -10.89 6.81
C PRO A 160 7.74 -10.46 6.24
N ILE A 161 8.38 -9.49 6.91
CA ILE A 161 9.71 -9.01 6.54
C ILE A 161 10.79 -9.51 7.50
N PHE A 162 11.85 -10.11 6.96
CA PHE A 162 12.98 -10.64 7.74
C PHE A 162 14.29 -9.88 7.48
N THR A 163 14.25 -8.94 6.55
CA THR A 163 15.36 -8.06 6.18
C THR A 163 14.84 -6.61 6.16
N PRO A 164 15.71 -5.59 6.18
CA PRO A 164 15.28 -4.20 6.03
C PRO A 164 14.77 -3.87 4.62
N ILE A 165 14.83 -4.83 3.69
CA ILE A 165 14.35 -4.69 2.32
C ILE A 165 12.89 -5.19 2.26
N PRO A 166 11.92 -4.34 1.88
CA PRO A 166 10.52 -4.73 1.75
C PRO A 166 10.31 -5.83 0.71
N ALA A 167 9.30 -6.68 0.92
CA ALA A 167 9.04 -7.88 0.12
C ALA A 167 8.95 -7.66 -1.41
N TYR A 168 8.42 -6.50 -1.84
CA TYR A 168 8.27 -6.18 -3.26
C TYR A 168 9.61 -5.88 -3.97
N MET A 169 10.69 -5.60 -3.23
CA MET A 169 12.02 -5.36 -3.79
C MET A 169 12.79 -6.69 -3.96
N SER A 170 12.16 -7.68 -4.60
CA SER A 170 12.63 -9.09 -4.62
C SER A 170 14.09 -9.27 -5.04
N ASP A 171 14.58 -8.46 -5.97
CA ASP A 171 15.97 -8.53 -6.48
C ASP A 171 17.02 -8.16 -5.43
N TRP A 172 16.62 -7.51 -4.34
CA TRP A 172 17.50 -7.00 -3.28
C TRP A 172 17.38 -7.79 -1.97
N ILE A 173 16.45 -8.74 -1.90
CA ILE A 173 16.21 -9.57 -0.71
C ILE A 173 17.05 -10.85 -0.82
N HIS A 174 17.72 -11.20 0.27
CA HIS A 174 18.37 -12.50 0.35
C HIS A 174 17.31 -13.61 0.51
N PRO A 175 17.19 -14.57 -0.43
CA PRO A 175 16.06 -15.52 -0.46
C PRO A 175 16.02 -16.50 0.72
N ASP A 176 17.16 -16.71 1.37
CA ASP A 176 17.29 -17.66 2.49
C ASP A 176 17.15 -17.05 3.89
N ILE A 177 17.04 -15.71 4.03
CA ILE A 177 16.81 -15.07 5.33
C ILE A 177 15.30 -15.02 5.57
N ARG A 178 14.74 -16.16 6.00
CA ARG A 178 13.33 -16.36 6.30
C ARG A 178 13.15 -17.65 7.10
N TYR A 179 11.96 -17.86 7.66
CA TYR A 179 11.64 -19.14 8.31
C TYR A 179 11.67 -20.28 7.29
N GLY A 180 12.34 -21.39 7.64
CA GLY A 180 12.64 -22.52 6.77
C GLY A 180 13.73 -22.30 5.71
N GLY A 181 14.36 -21.11 5.66
CA GLY A 181 15.46 -20.82 4.74
C GLY A 181 16.83 -21.31 5.26
N ALA A 182 17.82 -21.42 4.36
CA ALA A 182 19.18 -21.85 4.74
C ALA A 182 19.88 -20.89 5.74
N LEU A 183 19.41 -19.64 5.83
CA LEU A 183 19.89 -18.62 6.76
C LEU A 183 18.80 -18.21 7.77
N GLU A 184 17.90 -19.13 8.14
CA GLU A 184 16.82 -18.87 9.10
C GLU A 184 17.31 -18.27 10.43
N TYR A 185 18.51 -18.65 10.89
CA TYR A 185 19.09 -18.11 12.12
C TYR A 185 19.29 -16.58 12.08
N LEU A 186 19.35 -15.96 10.90
CA LEU A 186 19.39 -14.50 10.71
C LEU A 186 17.99 -13.86 10.75
N ALA A 187 16.93 -14.64 10.62
CA ALA A 187 15.54 -14.19 10.65
C ALA A 187 14.94 -14.16 12.07
N TYR A 188 15.65 -14.67 13.08
CA TYR A 188 15.21 -14.73 14.49
C TYR A 188 13.81 -15.34 14.63
N PRO A 189 13.63 -16.65 14.37
CA PRO A 189 12.34 -17.32 14.50
C PRO A 189 11.80 -17.25 15.94
N PRO A 190 10.47 -17.23 16.13
CA PRO A 190 9.88 -17.02 17.44
C PRO A 190 10.20 -18.20 18.36
N SER A 191 10.93 -17.95 19.45
CA SER A 191 11.32 -18.97 20.42
C SER A 191 11.70 -18.32 21.75
N LEU A 192 10.93 -18.63 22.80
CA LEU A 192 11.23 -18.14 24.15
C LEU A 192 12.50 -18.77 24.73
N GLU A 193 12.86 -19.98 24.27
CA GLU A 193 14.11 -20.64 24.64
C GLU A 193 15.32 -19.90 24.04
N GLU A 194 15.29 -19.61 22.73
CA GLU A 194 16.35 -18.84 22.07
C GLU A 194 16.42 -17.40 22.61
N ALA A 195 15.26 -16.80 22.92
CA ALA A 195 15.22 -15.48 23.55
C ALA A 195 15.92 -15.50 24.92
N ALA A 196 15.62 -16.48 25.77
CA ALA A 196 16.26 -16.64 27.07
C ALA A 196 17.76 -16.93 26.95
N ALA A 197 18.19 -17.69 25.94
CA ALA A 197 19.60 -18.02 25.71
C ALA A 197 20.47 -16.82 25.29
N LYS A 198 19.86 -15.67 24.93
CA LYS A 198 20.61 -14.42 24.66
C LYS A 198 20.98 -13.65 25.93
N LEU A 199 20.27 -13.86 27.05
CA LEU A 199 20.39 -13.09 28.29
C LEU A 199 21.25 -13.83 29.33
#